data_AF-A0A7S4I780-F1
#
_entry.id   AF-A0A7S4I780-F1
#
_cell.length_a   1.000
_cell.length_b   1.000
_cell.length_c   1.000
_cell.angle_alpha   90.00
_cell.angle_beta   90.00
_cell.angle_gamma   90.00
#
_symmetry.space_group_name_H-M   'P 1'
#
loop_
_entity.id
_entity.type
_entity.pdbx_description
1 polymer ?
#
loop_
_entity_poly.entity_id
_entity_poly.type
_entity_poly.pdbx_seq_one_letter_code
_entity_poly.pdbx_strand_id
1 'polypeptide(L)'
;FFASLMHGRRSLFSFVFGVRGRLSLTHVRTGSRPSGFWNNKVNQREFLDDVAVKEGISSPLEWMSCNLGVTLRNYRGTCLMSKYRNQWELLTAIYPEVEWPAVPPKIPANYWRQKERQTAFWNHLINKYNLSGPEEIPLK
;
A
#
# COMPACT_ATOMS: atom_id res chain seq x y z
N PHE A 1 15.31 -23.41 -26.60
CA PHE A 1 14.42 -23.23 -27.75
C PHE A 1 13.09 -23.87 -27.38
N PHE A 2 12.05 -23.18 -26.92
CA PHE A 2 11.36 -22.08 -27.58
C PHE A 2 10.87 -21.05 -26.55
N ALA A 3 11.05 -19.79 -26.92
CA ALA A 3 10.41 -18.64 -26.29
C ALA A 3 8.99 -18.45 -26.85
N SER A 4 8.23 -17.62 -26.14
CA SER A 4 7.05 -16.87 -26.59
C SER A 4 5.71 -17.61 -26.51
N LEU A 5 4.79 -17.11 -25.67
CA LEU A 5 3.83 -16.07 -26.09
C LEU A 5 2.64 -16.07 -25.12
N MET A 6 2.53 -15.05 -24.27
CA MET A 6 1.22 -14.57 -23.82
C MET A 6 1.30 -13.04 -23.79
N HIS A 7 0.84 -12.47 -24.90
CA HIS A 7 0.53 -11.05 -25.01
C HIS A 7 -0.69 -10.70 -24.15
N GLY A 8 -0.72 -9.45 -23.69
CA GLY A 8 -1.99 -8.72 -23.59
C GLY A 8 -2.56 -8.56 -22.18
N ARG A 9 -1.85 -7.84 -21.32
CA ARG A 9 -2.51 -7.02 -20.29
C ARG A 9 -2.01 -5.59 -20.40
N ARG A 10 -2.57 -4.85 -21.36
CA ARG A 10 -2.56 -3.38 -21.34
C ARG A 10 -3.45 -2.96 -20.16
N SER A 11 -2.85 -2.88 -18.97
CA SER A 11 -3.53 -2.42 -17.77
C SER A 11 -3.29 -0.92 -17.60
N LEU A 12 -4.35 -0.22 -17.21
CA LEU A 12 -4.51 1.23 -17.10
C LEU A 12 -3.65 1.87 -15.99
N PHE A 13 -2.36 1.54 -15.91
CA PHE A 13 -1.41 2.08 -14.94
C PHE A 13 -0.56 3.24 -15.49
N SER A 14 -0.68 3.58 -16.78
CA SER A 14 0.02 4.72 -17.38
C SER A 14 -0.53 6.08 -16.94
N PHE A 15 -1.67 6.14 -16.24
CA PHE A 15 -2.30 7.41 -15.86
C PHE A 15 -2.01 7.84 -14.40
N VAL A 16 -1.59 6.93 -13.53
CA VAL A 16 -1.20 7.26 -12.14
C VAL A 16 0.30 7.57 -12.03
N PHE A 17 1.13 6.96 -12.88
CA PHE A 17 2.58 7.22 -12.97
C PHE A 17 2.90 8.31 -14.00
N GLY A 18 2.12 9.39 -13.99
CA GLY A 18 2.34 10.55 -14.84
C GLY A 18 3.73 11.12 -14.61
N VAL A 19 4.60 10.92 -15.61
CA VAL A 19 5.93 11.49 -15.73
C VAL A 19 5.84 13.01 -15.55
N ARG A 20 6.02 13.49 -14.32
CA ARG A 20 6.47 14.86 -14.07
C ARG A 20 7.97 14.79 -13.89
N GLY A 21 8.64 14.93 -15.03
CA GLY A 21 10.07 15.16 -15.06
C GLY A 21 10.42 16.36 -14.18
N ARG A 22 11.33 16.14 -13.25
CA ARG A 22 12.64 16.81 -13.15
C ARG A 22 13.11 16.77 -11.70
N LEU A 23 13.76 15.69 -11.30
CA LEU A 23 14.82 15.76 -10.30
C LEU A 23 16.07 15.09 -10.85
N SER A 24 17.05 15.95 -11.08
CA SER A 24 18.41 15.69 -11.50
C SER A 24 19.01 14.42 -10.86
N LEU A 25 19.45 13.48 -11.70
CA LEU A 25 20.42 12.44 -11.32
C LEU A 25 21.76 13.11 -11.00
N THR A 26 21.87 13.67 -9.80
CA THR A 26 23.16 14.14 -9.26
C THR A 26 23.41 13.42 -7.95
N HIS A 27 24.32 12.45 -8.04
CA HIS A 27 25.04 11.78 -6.97
C HIS A 27 24.19 10.93 -6.02
N VAL A 28 24.34 9.61 -6.16
CA VAL A 28 24.06 8.64 -5.10
C VAL A 28 24.95 8.99 -3.90
N ARG A 29 24.48 9.89 -3.04
CA ARG A 29 25.02 10.05 -1.70
C ARG A 29 24.57 8.83 -0.92
N THR A 30 25.53 8.00 -0.51
CA THR A 30 25.41 6.99 0.54
C THR A 30 25.20 7.62 1.92
N GLY A 31 24.39 8.69 2.00
CA GLY A 31 24.15 9.51 3.17
C GLY A 31 22.72 9.36 3.68
N SER A 32 22.56 9.47 4.99
CA SER A 32 21.26 9.61 5.64
C SER A 32 20.44 10.70 4.94
N ARG A 33 19.14 10.47 4.77
CA ARG A 33 18.25 11.48 4.16
C ARG A 33 18.26 12.76 5.02
N PRO A 34 18.05 13.94 4.41
CA PRO A 34 17.98 15.19 5.14
C PRO A 34 17.02 15.09 6.34
N SER A 35 17.33 15.80 7.42
CA SER A 35 16.41 15.91 8.55
C SER A 35 15.04 16.39 8.07
N GLY A 36 13.97 15.74 8.52
CA GLY A 36 12.61 16.06 8.12
C GLY A 36 12.17 15.56 6.73
N PHE A 37 13.02 14.85 5.97
CA PHE A 37 12.64 14.27 4.67
C PHE A 37 11.36 13.45 4.76
N TRP A 38 11.25 12.61 5.78
CA TRP A 38 10.10 11.75 6.02
C TRP A 38 8.88 12.47 6.61
N ASN A 39 8.95 13.77 6.90
CA ASN A 39 7.78 14.54 7.35
C ASN A 39 6.92 14.98 6.17
N ASN A 40 7.48 15.05 4.96
CA ASN A 40 6.75 15.44 3.75
C ASN A 40 6.12 14.22 3.07
N LYS A 41 4.79 14.17 2.94
CA LYS A 41 4.08 13.07 2.28
C LYS A 41 4.48 12.87 0.82
N VAL A 42 4.83 13.94 0.09
CA VAL A 42 5.28 13.84 -1.31
C VAL A 42 6.56 13.01 -1.39
N ASN A 43 7.53 13.31 -0.53
CA ASN A 43 8.79 12.57 -0.44
C ASN A 43 8.60 11.10 -0.04
N GLN A 44 7.59 10.82 0.80
CA GLN A 44 7.25 9.46 1.19
C GLN A 44 6.63 8.68 0.01
N ARG A 45 5.76 9.33 -0.77
CA ARG A 45 5.15 8.78 -1.97
C ARG A 45 6.19 8.49 -3.05
N GLU A 46 7.01 9.48 -3.39
CA GLU A 46 8.10 9.32 -4.37
C GLU A 46 9.03 8.16 -4.00
N PHE A 47 9.35 8.04 -2.71
CA PHE A 47 10.16 6.92 -2.24
C PHE A 47 9.48 5.56 -2.41
N LEU A 48 8.20 5.45 -2.04
CA LEU A 48 7.48 4.19 -2.22
C LEU A 48 7.35 3.85 -3.69
N ASP A 49 7.07 4.81 -4.56
CA ASP A 49 7.00 4.61 -6.01
C ASP A 49 8.36 4.16 -6.59
N ASP A 50 9.47 4.75 -6.14
CA ASP A 50 10.82 4.31 -6.50
C ASP A 50 11.11 2.86 -6.08
N VAL A 51 10.61 2.46 -4.91
CA VAL A 51 10.77 1.08 -4.41
C VAL A 51 9.85 0.13 -5.18
N ALA A 52 8.63 0.53 -5.52
CA ALA A 52 7.71 -0.28 -6.33
C ALA A 52 8.35 -0.64 -7.68
N VAL A 53 8.96 0.34 -8.36
CA VAL A 53 9.64 0.11 -9.64
C VAL A 53 10.77 -0.91 -9.50
N LYS A 54 11.55 -0.85 -8.41
CA LYS A 54 12.67 -1.77 -8.16
C LYS A 54 12.24 -3.18 -7.82
N GLU A 55 11.13 -3.31 -7.10
CA GLU A 55 10.54 -4.60 -6.72
C GLU A 55 9.63 -5.19 -7.81
N GLY A 56 9.42 -4.47 -8.92
CA GLY A 56 8.52 -4.89 -10.00
C GLY A 56 7.03 -4.85 -9.62
N ILE A 57 6.68 -4.08 -8.59
CA ILE A 57 5.31 -3.91 -8.10
C ILE A 57 4.56 -3.03 -9.09
N SER A 58 3.54 -3.62 -9.72
CA SER A 58 2.80 -2.96 -10.81
C SER A 58 1.53 -2.28 -10.32
N SER A 59 1.05 -2.64 -9.12
CA SER A 59 -0.18 -2.10 -8.52
C SER A 59 0.01 -1.79 -7.04
N PRO A 60 -0.54 -0.66 -6.53
CA PRO A 60 -0.52 -0.36 -5.10
C PRO A 60 -1.12 -1.47 -4.24
N LEU A 61 -2.10 -2.22 -4.76
CA LEU A 61 -2.71 -3.33 -4.03
C LEU A 61 -1.72 -4.48 -3.78
N GLU A 62 -0.71 -4.66 -4.63
CA GLU A 62 0.31 -5.70 -4.46
C GLU A 62 1.21 -5.42 -3.24
N TRP A 63 1.31 -4.16 -2.79
CA TRP A 63 1.99 -3.84 -1.54
C TRP A 63 1.42 -4.58 -0.34
N MET A 64 0.13 -4.96 -0.39
CA MET A 64 -0.49 -5.72 0.70
C MET A 64 0.07 -7.14 0.84
N SER A 65 0.51 -7.73 -0.27
CA SER A 65 1.09 -9.07 -0.30
C SER A 65 2.57 -9.05 0.07
N CYS A 66 3.24 -7.92 -0.12
CA CYS A 66 4.64 -7.72 0.22
C CYS A 66 4.85 -7.51 1.72
N ASN A 67 5.99 -7.97 2.23
CA ASN A 67 6.43 -7.59 3.57
C ASN A 67 7.12 -6.22 3.50
N LEU A 68 6.31 -5.15 3.55
CA LEU A 68 6.80 -3.78 3.40
C LEU A 68 7.88 -3.42 4.43
N GLY A 69 7.82 -3.99 5.64
CA GLY A 69 8.86 -3.77 6.65
C GLY A 69 10.23 -4.33 6.28
N VAL A 70 10.28 -5.49 5.63
CA VAL A 70 11.53 -6.09 5.13
C VAL A 70 12.00 -5.36 3.88
N THR A 71 11.10 -5.10 2.93
CA THR A 71 11.42 -4.37 1.69
C THR A 71 11.99 -2.99 2.03
N LEU A 72 11.31 -2.19 2.86
CA LEU A 72 11.80 -0.87 3.24
C LEU A 72 13.15 -0.90 3.98
N ARG A 73 13.43 -1.96 4.73
CA ARG A 73 14.74 -2.13 5.38
C ARG A 73 15.86 -2.24 4.35
N ASN A 74 15.64 -2.99 3.27
CA ASN A 74 16.61 -3.16 2.18
C ASN A 74 16.90 -1.83 1.46
N TYR A 75 15.89 -0.95 1.36
CA TYR A 75 16.01 0.37 0.71
C TYR A 75 16.26 1.54 1.67
N ARG A 76 16.69 1.29 2.92
CA ARG A 76 16.96 2.31 3.94
C ARG A 76 15.76 3.20 4.28
N GLY A 77 14.56 2.66 4.12
CA GLY A 77 13.27 3.28 4.43
C GLY A 77 12.74 2.99 5.84
N THR A 78 13.54 2.43 6.74
CA THR A 78 13.07 2.03 8.08
C THR A 78 12.46 3.20 8.86
N CYS A 79 12.99 4.42 8.70
CA CYS A 79 12.46 5.63 9.31
C CYS A 79 11.08 6.04 8.81
N LEU A 80 10.69 5.63 7.59
CA LEU A 80 9.34 5.84 7.08
C LEU A 80 8.36 4.95 7.86
N MET A 81 8.70 3.67 8.00
CA MET A 81 7.86 2.70 8.70
C MET A 81 7.60 3.10 10.15
N SER A 82 8.59 3.70 10.84
CA SER A 82 8.42 4.14 12.23
C SER A 82 7.44 5.31 12.42
N LYS A 83 7.04 6.01 11.36
CA LYS A 83 6.05 7.10 11.45
C LYS A 83 4.61 6.60 11.49
N TYR A 84 4.38 5.33 11.19
CA TYR A 84 3.07 4.74 11.06
C TYR A 84 2.95 3.56 12.02
N ARG A 85 1.73 3.28 12.49
CA ARG A 85 1.51 2.17 13.43
C ARG A 85 1.68 0.81 12.74
N ASN A 86 1.38 0.75 11.46
CA ASN A 86 1.42 -0.47 10.65
C ASN A 86 1.51 -0.12 9.15
N GLN A 87 1.83 -1.13 8.33
CA GLN A 87 1.95 -0.96 6.88
C GLN A 87 0.64 -0.46 6.22
N TRP A 88 -0.51 -0.85 6.78
CA TRP A 88 -1.80 -0.49 6.24
C TRP A 88 -2.03 1.02 6.31
N GLU A 89 -1.77 1.60 7.48
CA GLU A 89 -1.87 3.04 7.71
C GLU A 89 -0.91 3.83 6.83
N LEU A 90 0.30 3.31 6.60
CA LEU A 90 1.25 3.91 5.65
C LEU A 90 0.67 3.93 4.22
N LEU A 91 0.16 2.80 3.74
CA LEU A 91 -0.35 2.68 2.37
C LEU A 91 -1.60 3.54 2.15
N THR A 92 -2.57 3.52 3.07
CA THR A 92 -3.79 4.34 2.94
C THR A 92 -3.50 5.84 3.07
N ALA A 93 -2.47 6.23 3.82
CA ALA A 93 -2.07 7.63 3.94
C ALA A 93 -1.33 8.17 2.71
N ILE A 94 -0.65 7.31 1.97
CA ILE A 94 0.20 7.65 0.81
C ILE A 94 -0.53 7.48 -0.52
N TYR A 95 -1.45 6.53 -0.59
CA TYR A 95 -2.28 6.25 -1.77
C TYR A 95 -3.78 6.41 -1.41
N PRO A 96 -4.24 7.61 -1.00
CA PRO A 96 -5.66 7.83 -0.67
C PRO A 96 -6.59 7.66 -1.88
N GLU A 97 -6.06 7.76 -3.10
CA GLU A 97 -6.78 7.57 -4.35
C GLU A 97 -7.10 6.11 -4.68
N VAL A 98 -6.48 5.16 -3.97
CA VAL A 98 -6.68 3.73 -4.18
C VAL A 98 -7.84 3.25 -3.31
N GLU A 99 -8.76 2.51 -3.91
CA GLU A 99 -9.83 1.84 -3.18
C GLU A 99 -9.28 0.64 -2.41
N TRP A 100 -8.85 0.90 -1.18
CA TRP A 100 -8.37 -0.14 -0.26
C TRP A 100 -9.54 -0.95 0.30
N PRO A 101 -9.41 -2.29 0.44
CA PRO A 101 -10.44 -3.09 1.09
C PRO A 101 -10.68 -2.62 2.54
N ALA A 102 -11.93 -2.69 3.01
CA ALA A 102 -12.28 -2.19 4.36
C ALA A 102 -11.51 -2.88 5.50
N VAL A 103 -10.97 -4.07 5.26
CA VAL A 103 -10.16 -4.82 6.21
C VAL A 103 -8.80 -5.13 5.61
N PRO A 104 -7.69 -4.90 6.36
CA PRO A 104 -6.37 -5.29 5.92
C PRO A 104 -6.25 -6.82 5.84
N PRO A 105 -5.56 -7.36 4.83
CA PRO A 105 -5.43 -8.82 4.67
C PRO A 105 -4.67 -9.48 5.82
N LYS A 106 -3.68 -8.78 6.39
CA LYS A 106 -3.06 -9.18 7.65
C LYS A 106 -3.57 -8.29 8.76
N ILE A 107 -4.54 -8.81 9.50
CA ILE A 107 -5.18 -8.10 10.60
C ILE A 107 -4.18 -7.92 11.75
N PRO A 108 -3.82 -6.68 12.12
CA PRO A 108 -3.00 -6.44 13.31
C PRO A 108 -3.69 -6.99 14.56
N ALA A 109 -2.94 -7.50 15.54
CA ALA A 109 -3.52 -8.08 16.76
C ALA A 109 -4.50 -7.15 17.50
N ASN A 110 -4.28 -5.83 17.41
CA ASN A 110 -5.13 -4.81 18.04
C ASN A 110 -6.27 -4.30 17.15
N TYR A 111 -6.44 -4.83 15.95
CA TYR A 111 -7.41 -4.34 14.96
C TYR A 111 -8.84 -4.43 15.48
N TRP A 112 -9.21 -5.56 16.06
CA TRP A 112 -10.55 -5.77 16.62
C TRP A 112 -10.75 -5.10 17.97
N ARG A 113 -9.75 -4.43 18.55
CA ARG A 113 -9.90 -3.74 19.85
C ARG A 113 -10.68 -2.42 19.71
N GLN A 114 -10.71 -1.83 18.52
CA GLN A 114 -11.45 -0.59 18.24
C GLN A 114 -12.86 -0.93 17.77
N LYS A 115 -13.87 -0.42 18.48
CA LYS A 115 -15.28 -0.68 18.19
C LYS A 115 -15.69 -0.15 16.82
N GLU A 116 -15.11 0.97 16.40
CA GLU A 116 -15.35 1.60 15.10
C GLU A 116 -14.97 0.67 13.95
N ARG A 117 -13.87 -0.09 14.11
CA ARG A 117 -13.42 -1.06 13.10
C ARG A 117 -14.30 -2.29 13.05
N GLN A 118 -14.84 -2.72 14.18
CA GLN A 118 -15.82 -3.80 14.23
C GLN A 118 -17.09 -3.37 13.48
N THR A 119 -17.63 -2.19 13.77
CA THR A 119 -18.84 -1.68 13.11
C THR A 119 -18.63 -1.46 11.61
N ALA A 120 -17.48 -0.93 11.18
CA ALA A 120 -17.18 -0.78 9.77
C ALA A 120 -17.14 -2.13 9.01
N PHE A 121 -16.58 -3.17 9.64
CA PHE A 121 -16.59 -4.51 9.07
C PHE A 121 -18.00 -5.10 8.99
N TRP A 122 -18.81 -4.91 10.04
CA TRP A 122 -20.22 -5.32 10.04
C TRP A 122 -21.02 -4.65 8.92
N ASN A 123 -20.88 -3.33 8.76
CA ASN A 123 -21.52 -2.59 7.68
C ASN A 123 -21.07 -3.12 6.30
N HIS A 124 -19.79 -3.44 6.15
CA HIS A 124 -19.29 -4.06 4.93
C HIS A 124 -19.97 -5.41 4.64
N LEU A 125 -20.16 -6.27 5.65
CA LEU A 125 -20.87 -7.55 5.49
C LEU A 125 -22.35 -7.36 5.14
N ILE A 126 -23.03 -6.46 5.85
CA ILE A 126 -24.44 -6.12 5.60
C ILE A 126 -24.62 -5.70 4.15
N ASN A 127 -23.80 -4.75 3.67
CA ASN A 127 -23.85 -4.26 2.29
C ASN A 127 -23.50 -5.35 1.27
N LYS A 128 -22.52 -6.21 1.59
CA LYS A 128 -22.05 -7.23 0.66
C LYS A 128 -23.05 -8.38 0.48
N TYR A 129 -23.79 -8.72 1.53
CA TYR A 129 -24.72 -9.85 1.55
C TYR A 129 -26.19 -9.42 1.62
N ASN A 130 -26.49 -8.11 1.54
CA ASN A 130 -27.83 -7.53 1.71
C ASN A 130 -28.57 -8.06 2.94
N LEU A 131 -27.84 -8.21 4.06
CA LEU A 131 -28.39 -8.77 5.29
C LEU A 131 -29.29 -7.74 5.96
N SER A 132 -30.48 -8.16 6.40
CA SER A 132 -31.43 -7.26 7.07
C SER A 132 -31.16 -7.17 8.58
N GLY A 133 -30.36 -8.08 9.14
CA GLY A 133 -30.05 -8.10 10.56
C GLY A 133 -28.98 -9.11 10.98
N PRO A 134 -28.52 -9.03 12.24
CA PRO A 134 -27.43 -9.85 12.79
C PRO A 134 -27.76 -11.35 12.94
N GLU A 135 -29.02 -11.76 12.78
CA GLU A 135 -29.45 -13.16 12.93
C GLU A 135 -29.30 -13.99 11.64
N GLU A 136 -29.03 -13.38 10.50
CA GLU A 136 -29.01 -14.06 9.19
C GLU A 136 -27.62 -14.60 8.81
N ILE A 137 -26.69 -14.77 9.75
CA ILE A 137 -25.33 -15.22 9.42
C ILE A 137 -25.37 -16.71 9.08
N PRO A 138 -25.11 -17.11 7.82
CA PRO A 138 -25.01 -18.53 7.49
C PRO A 138 -23.69 -19.04 8.07
N LEU A 139 -23.76 -19.65 9.25
CA LEU A 139 -22.68 -20.44 9.80
C LEU A 139 -22.50 -21.66 8.90
N LYS A 140 -21.42 -21.67 8.11
CA LYS A 140 -20.93 -22.86 7.39
C LYS A 140 -19.92 -23.60 8.23
#